data_AF-A0A944CC20-F1
#
_entry.id   AF-A0A944CC20-F1
#
_cell.length_a   1.000
_cell.length_b   1.000
_cell.length_c   1.000
_cell.angle_alpha   90.00
_cell.angle_beta   90.00
_cell.angle_gamma   90.00
#
_symmetry.space_group_name_H-M   'P 1'
#
loop_
_entity.id
_entity.type
_entity.pdbx_description
1 polymer ?
#
loop_
_entity_poly.entity_id
_entity_poly.type
_entity_poly.pdbx_seq_one_letter_code
_entity_poly.pdbx_strand_id
1 'polypeptide(L)'
;MNRDYRYFGAITVMTCMGTLVGFLTAALLSDGTSTLREWLASLSGWAAAVVGGVTIFAIYQQIKRTSEDTHRTASDAREIFIQKMRSVLRDMNMAWKEAEDLQNYSSAEVAWSENFTKLKKHIERIRIRAKKEDFLRELSSMHLLDEAKCQRLISDLESHLSPKFEYYYYENTEEIEKQIPEKDTYVQHCIMSFSRIYNSARIVDARLADPFLNRNVADMPDWEEVELNVLEITYAGFNSLDKNKKNPY
;
A
#
# COMPACT_ATOMS: atom_id res chain seq x y z
N MET A 1 -6.85 9.43 -27.30
CA MET A 1 -8.24 9.81 -27.63
C MET A 1 -8.63 9.20 -28.97
N ASN A 2 -9.56 8.22 -29.02
CA ASN A 2 -10.30 7.70 -30.21
C ASN A 2 -10.67 6.19 -30.18
N ARG A 3 -10.51 5.46 -29.06
CA ARG A 3 -11.03 4.07 -28.96
C ARG A 3 -12.35 3.97 -28.19
N ASP A 4 -12.59 4.83 -27.21
CA ASP A 4 -13.82 4.77 -26.38
C ASP A 4 -15.09 5.13 -27.17
N TYR A 5 -14.99 6.03 -28.16
CA TYR A 5 -16.10 6.38 -29.05
C TYR A 5 -16.58 5.23 -29.94
N ARG A 6 -15.72 4.25 -30.25
CA ARG A 6 -16.12 3.10 -31.08
C ARG A 6 -17.04 2.15 -30.33
N TYR A 7 -16.85 2.01 -29.02
CA TYR A 7 -17.68 1.14 -28.18
C TYR A 7 -18.99 1.83 -27.79
N PHE A 8 -18.97 3.13 -27.51
CA PHE A 8 -20.20 3.91 -27.32
C PHE A 8 -21.07 3.91 -28.58
N GLY A 9 -20.44 4.03 -29.77
CA GLY A 9 -21.11 3.87 -31.05
C GLY A 9 -21.71 2.47 -31.23
N ALA A 10 -20.97 1.40 -30.90
CA ALA A 10 -21.45 0.02 -31.00
C ALA A 10 -22.61 -0.27 -30.04
N ILE A 11 -22.56 0.22 -28.79
CA ILE A 11 -23.65 0.08 -27.82
C ILE A 11 -24.88 0.83 -28.33
N THR A 12 -24.73 2.09 -28.76
CA THR A 12 -25.85 2.90 -29.28
C THR A 12 -26.49 2.28 -30.52
N VAL A 13 -25.69 1.75 -31.46
CA VAL A 13 -26.18 1.02 -32.64
C VAL A 13 -26.91 -0.26 -32.22
N MET A 14 -26.44 -0.98 -31.19
CA MET A 14 -27.10 -2.17 -30.67
C MET A 14 -28.42 -1.85 -29.94
N THR A 15 -28.51 -0.78 -29.16
CA THR A 15 -29.77 -0.35 -28.52
C THR A 15 -30.79 0.11 -29.56
N CYS A 16 -30.33 0.79 -30.62
CA CYS A 16 -31.17 1.19 -31.76
C CYS A 16 -31.63 -0.03 -32.58
N MET A 17 -30.78 -1.03 -32.81
CA MET A 17 -31.17 -2.29 -33.46
C MET A 17 -32.15 -3.11 -32.61
N GLY A 18 -31.92 -3.20 -31.30
CA GLY A 18 -32.81 -3.91 -30.37
C GLY A 18 -34.20 -3.27 -30.28
N THR A 19 -34.27 -1.93 -30.26
CA THR A 19 -35.55 -1.20 -30.31
C THR A 19 -36.21 -1.31 -31.67
N LEU A 20 -35.46 -1.24 -32.78
CA LEU A 20 -36.01 -1.41 -34.14
C LEU A 20 -36.60 -2.81 -34.34
N VAL A 21 -35.93 -3.86 -33.87
CA VAL A 21 -36.43 -5.23 -33.89
C VAL A 21 -37.66 -5.37 -32.99
N GLY A 22 -37.66 -4.77 -31.79
CA GLY A 22 -38.85 -4.73 -30.92
C GLY A 22 -40.06 -4.08 -31.60
N PHE A 23 -39.85 -2.94 -32.29
CA PHE A 23 -40.90 -2.23 -33.03
C PHE A 23 -41.39 -2.99 -34.26
N LEU A 24 -40.49 -3.59 -35.05
CA LEU A 24 -40.86 -4.42 -36.21
C LEU A 24 -41.64 -5.67 -35.79
N THR A 25 -41.22 -6.31 -34.70
CA THR A 25 -41.93 -7.47 -34.15
C THR A 25 -43.33 -7.08 -33.67
N ALA A 26 -43.47 -5.96 -32.94
CA ALA A 26 -44.77 -5.44 -32.51
C ALA A 26 -45.68 -5.02 -33.67
N ALA A 27 -45.13 -4.43 -34.73
CA ALA A 27 -45.88 -4.01 -35.92
C ALA A 27 -46.34 -5.20 -36.79
N LEU A 28 -45.57 -6.28 -36.86
CA LEU A 28 -45.91 -7.50 -37.62
C LEU A 28 -46.82 -8.47 -36.86
N LEU A 29 -46.86 -8.38 -35.52
CA LEU A 29 -47.77 -9.14 -34.67
C LEU A 29 -49.26 -8.74 -34.85
N SER A 30 -49.54 -7.61 -35.51
CA SER A 30 -50.91 -7.13 -35.80
C SER A 30 -51.53 -7.75 -37.06
N ASP A 31 -50.74 -8.31 -37.99
CA ASP A 31 -51.22 -8.87 -39.26
C ASP A 31 -51.14 -10.42 -39.31
N GLY A 32 -52.22 -11.07 -38.85
CA GLY A 32 -52.94 -12.11 -39.59
C GLY A 32 -52.38 -13.54 -39.86
N THR A 33 -51.12 -13.93 -39.60
CA THR A 33 -50.69 -15.34 -39.87
C THR A 33 -49.86 -15.98 -38.75
N SER A 34 -50.35 -17.09 -38.18
CA SER A 34 -49.79 -17.73 -36.96
C SER A 34 -48.39 -18.33 -37.14
N THR A 35 -48.10 -18.94 -38.29
CA THR A 35 -46.80 -19.57 -38.59
C THR A 35 -45.69 -18.55 -38.82
N LEU A 36 -45.98 -17.45 -39.52
CA LEU A 36 -45.01 -16.37 -39.78
C LEU A 36 -44.65 -15.64 -38.47
N ARG A 37 -45.62 -15.52 -37.58
CA ARG A 37 -45.49 -14.97 -36.23
C ARG A 37 -44.56 -15.80 -35.33
N GLU A 38 -44.66 -17.12 -35.35
CA GLU A 38 -43.76 -18.02 -34.59
C GLU A 38 -42.33 -18.01 -35.13
N TRP A 39 -42.16 -17.99 -36.45
CA TRP A 39 -40.84 -17.89 -37.07
C TRP A 39 -40.14 -16.56 -36.74
N LEU A 40 -40.86 -15.44 -36.84
CA LEU A 40 -40.37 -14.10 -36.47
C LEU A 40 -40.08 -14.00 -34.98
N ALA A 41 -40.94 -14.57 -34.12
CA ALA A 41 -40.69 -14.64 -32.69
C ALA A 41 -39.40 -15.43 -32.40
N SER A 42 -39.20 -16.58 -33.05
CA SER A 42 -37.96 -17.35 -32.89
C SER A 42 -36.72 -16.56 -33.36
N LEU A 43 -36.78 -15.92 -34.53
CA LEU A 43 -35.70 -15.09 -35.09
C LEU A 43 -35.36 -13.91 -34.17
N SER A 44 -36.37 -13.26 -33.59
CA SER A 44 -36.19 -12.20 -32.60
C SER A 44 -35.56 -12.70 -31.30
N GLY A 45 -35.88 -13.93 -30.87
CA GLY A 45 -35.27 -14.60 -29.72
C GLY A 45 -33.79 -14.93 -29.95
N TRP A 46 -33.43 -15.43 -31.14
CA TRP A 46 -32.04 -15.65 -31.54
C TRP A 46 -31.27 -14.33 -31.64
N ALA A 47 -31.86 -13.29 -32.23
CA ALA A 47 -31.25 -11.96 -32.29
C ALA A 47 -31.01 -11.39 -30.88
N ALA A 48 -31.97 -11.51 -29.96
CA ALA A 48 -31.81 -11.10 -28.57
C ALA A 48 -30.72 -11.91 -27.85
N ALA A 49 -30.62 -13.21 -28.10
CA ALA A 49 -29.57 -14.07 -27.53
C ALA A 49 -28.16 -13.68 -28.03
N VAL A 50 -28.02 -13.37 -29.32
CA VAL A 50 -26.76 -12.87 -29.89
C VAL A 50 -26.38 -11.52 -29.28
N VAL A 51 -27.32 -10.58 -29.17
CA VAL A 51 -27.08 -9.28 -28.52
C VAL A 51 -26.70 -9.46 -27.05
N GLY A 52 -27.37 -10.37 -26.33
CA GLY A 52 -27.03 -10.72 -24.95
C GLY A 52 -25.61 -11.28 -24.83
N GLY A 53 -25.23 -12.22 -25.70
CA GLY A 53 -23.88 -12.79 -25.74
C GLY A 53 -22.78 -11.76 -26.02
N VAL A 54 -23.00 -10.86 -26.99
CA VAL A 54 -22.07 -9.78 -27.32
C VAL A 54 -21.95 -8.78 -26.16
N THR A 55 -23.06 -8.46 -25.49
CA THR A 55 -23.07 -7.56 -24.33
C THR A 55 -22.27 -8.14 -23.16
N ILE A 56 -22.50 -9.42 -22.83
CA ILE A 56 -21.73 -10.13 -21.78
C ILE A 56 -20.24 -10.14 -22.15
N PHE A 57 -19.90 -10.42 -23.41
CA PHE A 57 -18.52 -10.40 -23.87
C PHE A 57 -17.87 -9.00 -23.77
N ALA A 58 -18.62 -7.95 -24.11
CA ALA A 58 -18.14 -6.57 -23.99
C ALA A 58 -17.90 -6.18 -22.53
N ILE A 59 -18.82 -6.54 -21.62
CA ILE A 59 -18.67 -6.34 -20.17
C ILE A 59 -17.45 -7.11 -19.65
N TYR A 60 -17.28 -8.37 -20.05
CA TYR A 60 -16.12 -9.17 -19.67
C TYR A 60 -14.80 -8.54 -20.13
N GLN A 61 -14.73 -8.07 -21.38
CA GLN A 61 -13.56 -7.37 -21.91
C GLN A 61 -13.30 -6.06 -21.15
N GLN A 62 -14.35 -5.34 -20.76
CA GLN A 62 -14.22 -4.11 -19.98
C GLN A 62 -13.69 -4.40 -18.57
N ILE A 63 -14.25 -5.39 -17.87
CA ILE A 63 -13.77 -5.83 -16.54
C ILE A 63 -12.30 -6.25 -16.62
N LYS A 64 -11.92 -7.02 -17.65
CA LYS A 64 -10.54 -7.47 -17.83
C LYS A 64 -9.57 -6.30 -17.99
N ARG A 65 -9.89 -5.31 -18.84
CA ARG A 65 -9.06 -4.13 -19.04
C ARG A 65 -8.97 -3.28 -17.78
N THR A 66 -10.09 -3.04 -17.10
CA THR A 66 -10.11 -2.30 -15.83
C THR A 66 -9.26 -3.01 -14.76
N SER A 67 -9.28 -4.34 -14.72
CA SER A 67 -8.43 -5.12 -13.82
C SER A 67 -6.95 -4.95 -14.15
N GLU A 68 -6.56 -5.01 -15.43
CA GLU A 68 -5.18 -4.77 -15.88
C GLU A 68 -4.71 -3.35 -15.53
N ASP A 69 -5.54 -2.34 -15.77
CA ASP A 69 -5.24 -0.93 -15.46
C ASP A 69 -5.13 -0.69 -13.94
N THR A 70 -5.98 -1.34 -13.15
CA THR A 70 -5.94 -1.26 -11.68
C THR A 70 -4.66 -1.90 -11.13
N HIS A 71 -4.27 -3.07 -11.64
CA HIS A 71 -3.02 -3.71 -11.25
C HIS A 71 -1.79 -2.86 -11.60
N ARG A 72 -1.80 -2.25 -12.79
CA ARG A 72 -0.73 -1.35 -13.20
C ARG A 72 -0.64 -0.12 -12.29
N THR A 73 -1.77 0.51 -12.00
CA THR A 73 -1.86 1.67 -11.11
C THR A 73 -1.35 1.34 -9.70
N ALA A 74 -1.73 0.17 -9.17
CA ALA A 74 -1.25 -0.30 -7.87
C ALA A 74 0.26 -0.55 -7.84
N SER A 75 0.81 -1.14 -8.91
CA SER A 75 2.26 -1.33 -9.06
C SER A 75 3.01 0.00 -9.14
N ASP A 76 2.50 0.96 -9.91
CA ASP A 76 3.11 2.29 -10.05
C ASP A 76 3.07 3.06 -8.72
N ALA A 77 1.96 2.98 -7.99
CA ALA A 77 1.83 3.59 -6.66
C ALA A 77 2.86 3.02 -5.66
N ARG A 78 3.06 1.69 -5.67
CA ARG A 78 4.07 1.02 -4.85
C ARG A 78 5.49 1.48 -5.20
N GLU A 79 5.81 1.59 -6.48
CA GLU A 79 7.13 2.05 -6.91
C GLU A 79 7.41 3.50 -6.48
N ILE A 80 6.43 4.40 -6.63
CA ILE A 80 6.53 5.79 -6.17
C ILE A 80 6.72 5.84 -4.65
N PHE A 81 5.96 5.04 -3.89
CA PHE A 81 6.12 4.93 -2.45
C PHE A 81 7.55 4.52 -2.07
N ILE A 82 8.08 3.47 -2.71
CA ILE A 82 9.42 2.96 -2.43
C ILE A 82 10.47 4.04 -2.70
N GLN A 83 10.35 4.78 -3.79
CA GLN A 83 11.26 5.88 -4.11
C GLN A 83 11.22 7.00 -3.07
N LYS A 84 10.01 7.44 -2.66
CA LYS A 84 9.83 8.45 -1.61
C LYS A 84 10.38 7.97 -0.26
N MET A 85 10.01 6.75 0.14
CA MET A 85 10.40 6.17 1.42
C MET A 85 11.92 5.96 1.50
N ARG A 86 12.56 5.56 0.40
CA ARG A 86 14.01 5.44 0.31
C ARG A 86 14.72 6.78 0.55
N SER A 87 14.11 7.92 0.19
CA SER A 87 14.66 9.24 0.54
C SER A 87 14.65 9.45 2.05
N VAL A 88 13.54 9.14 2.72
CA VAL A 88 13.40 9.25 4.18
C VAL A 88 14.39 8.33 4.90
N LEU A 89 14.53 7.10 4.41
CA LEU A 89 15.45 6.11 4.99
C LEU A 89 16.94 6.49 4.79
N ARG A 90 17.29 7.20 3.72
CA ARG A 90 18.65 7.75 3.56
C ARG A 90 18.95 8.83 4.60
N ASP A 91 18.00 9.71 4.86
CA ASP A 91 18.14 10.70 5.94
C ASP A 91 18.26 10.02 7.30
N MET A 92 17.45 8.98 7.53
CA MET A 92 17.57 8.15 8.73
C MET A 92 18.94 7.50 8.85
N ASN A 93 19.53 7.00 7.77
CA ASN A 93 20.88 6.42 7.79
C ASN A 93 21.98 7.45 8.15
N MET A 94 21.77 8.73 7.82
CA MET A 94 22.66 9.80 8.27
C MET A 94 22.50 10.06 9.77
N ALA A 95 21.26 10.14 10.27
CA ALA A 95 20.99 10.27 11.70
C ALA A 95 21.49 9.05 12.51
N TRP A 96 21.42 7.84 11.94
CA TRP A 96 22.02 6.65 12.55
C TRP A 96 23.53 6.81 12.69
N LYS A 97 24.23 7.27 11.64
CA LYS A 97 25.66 7.58 11.73
C LYS A 97 25.97 8.55 12.86
N GLU A 98 25.21 9.65 12.93
CA GLU A 98 25.40 10.68 13.96
C GLU A 98 25.22 10.10 15.38
N ALA A 99 24.28 9.15 15.55
CA ALA A 99 24.09 8.44 16.81
C ALA A 99 25.24 7.47 17.14
N GLU A 100 25.73 6.70 16.17
CA GLU A 100 26.92 5.83 16.33
C GLU A 100 28.18 6.65 16.65
N ASP A 101 28.37 7.78 15.97
CA ASP A 101 29.48 8.69 16.21
C ASP A 101 29.40 9.22 17.65
N LEU A 102 28.22 9.66 18.11
CA LEU A 102 27.98 10.11 19.49
C LEU A 102 28.24 9.03 20.54
N GLN A 103 27.90 7.77 20.26
CA GLN A 103 28.18 6.64 21.17
C GLN A 103 29.69 6.37 21.31
N ASN A 104 30.47 6.64 20.26
CA ASN A 104 31.92 6.41 20.23
C ASN A 104 32.75 7.58 20.78
N TYR A 105 32.18 8.79 20.93
CA TYR A 105 32.88 9.95 21.50
C TYR A 105 32.94 9.87 23.04
N SER A 106 34.15 9.77 23.63
CA SER A 106 34.31 9.60 25.08
C SER A 106 34.79 10.82 25.88
N SER A 107 35.06 12.00 25.31
CA SER A 107 35.95 12.93 26.05
C SER A 107 35.85 14.46 25.78
N ALA A 108 34.87 14.98 25.04
CA ALA A 108 34.71 16.44 24.88
C ALA A 108 33.24 16.86 25.01
N GLU A 109 32.83 17.19 26.23
CA GLU A 109 31.45 17.46 26.65
C GLU A 109 30.74 18.53 25.79
N VAL A 110 31.48 19.56 25.35
CA VAL A 110 30.94 20.65 24.50
C VAL A 110 30.62 20.15 23.09
N ALA A 111 31.54 19.45 22.42
CA ALA A 111 31.33 18.91 21.08
C ALA A 111 30.23 17.84 21.07
N TRP A 112 30.17 17.03 22.13
CA TRP A 112 29.11 16.04 22.33
C TRP A 112 27.73 16.71 22.40
N SER A 113 27.58 17.77 23.21
CA SER A 113 26.30 18.47 23.39
C SER A 113 25.75 19.10 22.09
N GLU A 114 26.64 19.66 21.26
CA GLU A 114 26.28 20.24 19.98
C GLU A 114 25.81 19.17 19.00
N ASN A 115 26.55 18.05 18.91
CA ASN A 115 26.22 16.92 18.05
C ASN A 115 24.92 16.23 18.47
N PHE A 116 24.67 16.10 19.78
CA PHE A 116 23.40 15.59 20.29
C PHE A 116 22.21 16.47 19.91
N THR A 117 22.39 17.79 19.96
CA THR A 117 21.35 18.75 19.52
C THR A 117 21.11 18.66 18.02
N LYS A 118 22.16 18.44 17.22
CA LYS A 118 22.05 18.20 15.76
C LYS A 118 21.26 16.91 15.48
N LEU A 119 21.59 15.80 16.17
CA LEU A 119 20.89 14.52 16.04
C LEU A 119 19.38 14.68 16.32
N LYS A 120 19.01 15.33 17.43
CA LYS A 120 17.59 15.59 17.76
C LYS A 120 16.86 16.36 16.66
N LYS A 121 17.48 17.43 16.14
CA LYS A 121 16.92 18.19 15.02
C LYS A 121 16.82 17.37 13.74
N HIS A 122 17.77 16.46 13.51
CA HIS A 122 17.74 15.56 12.36
C HIS A 122 16.58 14.56 12.45
N ILE A 123 16.44 13.89 13.60
CA ILE A 123 15.36 12.95 13.87
C ILE A 123 13.99 13.63 13.72
N GLU A 124 13.82 14.83 14.26
CA GLU A 124 12.55 15.55 14.12
C GLU A 124 12.23 15.91 12.66
N ARG A 125 13.24 16.29 11.86
CA ARG A 125 13.04 16.51 10.41
C ARG A 125 12.61 15.24 9.70
N ILE A 126 13.22 14.10 10.02
CA ILE A 126 12.86 12.80 9.45
C ILE A 126 11.41 12.46 9.83
N ARG A 127 11.05 12.62 11.11
CA ARG A 127 9.70 12.37 11.61
C ARG A 127 8.65 13.21 10.89
N ILE A 128 8.90 14.50 10.66
CA ILE A 128 7.97 15.37 9.93
C ILE A 128 7.76 14.85 8.49
N ARG A 129 8.82 14.38 7.83
CA ARG A 129 8.77 13.84 6.46
C ARG A 129 8.23 12.41 6.35
N ALA A 130 8.25 11.66 7.46
CA ALA A 130 7.79 10.27 7.52
C ALA A 130 6.28 10.16 7.82
N LYS A 131 5.58 11.28 7.88
CA LYS A 131 4.17 11.36 8.23
C LYS A 131 3.28 10.64 7.22
N LYS A 132 2.29 9.91 7.71
CA LYS A 132 1.32 9.17 6.87
C LYS A 132 0.67 10.06 5.81
N GLU A 133 0.36 11.31 6.13
CA GLU A 133 -0.29 12.25 5.22
C GLU A 133 0.46 12.45 3.90
N ASP A 134 1.80 12.40 3.93
CA ASP A 134 2.66 12.59 2.76
C ASP A 134 2.66 11.39 1.79
N PHE A 135 2.09 10.26 2.23
CA PHE A 135 2.02 9.00 1.50
C PHE A 135 0.57 8.53 1.21
N LEU A 136 -0.46 9.23 1.71
CA LEU A 136 -1.86 8.80 1.60
C LEU A 136 -2.29 8.51 0.15
N ARG A 137 -1.83 9.32 -0.80
CA ARG A 137 -2.16 9.16 -2.23
C ARG A 137 -1.62 7.84 -2.80
N GLU A 138 -0.38 7.51 -2.47
CA GLU A 138 0.23 6.26 -2.91
C GLU A 138 -0.45 5.08 -2.21
N LEU A 139 -0.65 5.17 -0.89
CA LEU A 139 -1.30 4.11 -0.09
C LEU A 139 -2.71 3.76 -0.61
N SER A 140 -3.55 4.77 -0.89
CA SER A 140 -4.94 4.54 -1.33
C SER A 140 -5.06 3.89 -2.70
N SER A 141 -3.97 3.85 -3.46
CA SER A 141 -3.93 3.33 -4.82
C SER A 141 -3.27 1.94 -4.89
N MET A 142 -2.71 1.44 -3.79
CA MET A 142 -2.02 0.15 -3.73
C MET A 142 -2.99 -1.02 -3.56
N HIS A 143 -2.46 -2.23 -3.81
CA HIS A 143 -3.12 -3.45 -3.38
C HIS A 143 -3.16 -3.51 -1.83
N LEU A 144 -4.25 -4.02 -1.25
CA LEU A 144 -4.49 -4.04 0.20
C LEU A 144 -3.31 -4.59 1.02
N LEU A 145 -2.63 -5.63 0.52
CA LEU A 145 -1.48 -6.21 1.20
C LEU A 145 -0.25 -5.29 1.17
N ASP A 146 0.00 -4.63 0.04
CA ASP A 146 1.11 -3.68 -0.09
C ASP A 146 0.83 -2.41 0.72
N GLU A 147 -0.42 -1.94 0.70
CA GLU A 147 -0.90 -0.84 1.54
C GLU A 147 -0.64 -1.13 3.02
N ALA A 148 -1.08 -2.29 3.53
CA ALA A 148 -0.91 -2.65 4.94
C ALA A 148 0.57 -2.69 5.36
N LYS A 149 1.43 -3.28 4.52
CA LYS A 149 2.88 -3.32 4.75
C LYS A 149 3.49 -1.91 4.78
N CYS A 150 3.15 -1.07 3.81
CA CYS A 150 3.65 0.29 3.71
C CYS A 150 3.14 1.18 4.86
N GLN A 151 1.86 1.04 5.24
CA GLN A 151 1.28 1.74 6.38
C GLN A 151 1.96 1.36 7.68
N ARG A 152 2.28 0.07 7.86
CA ARG A 152 3.00 -0.38 9.04
C ARG A 152 4.39 0.25 9.11
N LEU A 153 5.15 0.27 8.01
CA LEU A 153 6.47 0.92 8.00
C LEU A 153 6.38 2.41 8.38
N ILE A 154 5.36 3.13 7.90
CA ILE A 154 5.11 4.52 8.30
C ILE A 154 4.80 4.59 9.80
N SER A 155 3.93 3.73 10.31
CA SER A 155 3.60 3.68 11.74
C SER A 155 4.83 3.36 12.61
N ASP A 156 5.70 2.46 12.15
CA ASP A 156 6.96 2.12 12.81
C ASP A 156 7.90 3.34 12.81
N LEU A 157 8.01 4.05 11.69
CA LEU A 157 8.77 5.31 11.61
C LEU A 157 8.21 6.37 12.58
N GLU A 158 6.91 6.61 12.56
CA GLU A 158 6.28 7.61 13.42
C GLU A 158 6.44 7.27 14.90
N SER A 159 6.22 6.02 15.29
CA SER A 159 6.34 5.57 16.67
C SER A 159 7.79 5.56 17.17
N HIS A 160 8.73 5.06 16.37
CA HIS A 160 10.13 4.90 16.79
C HIS A 160 10.97 6.17 16.66
N LEU A 161 10.55 7.14 15.83
CA LEU A 161 11.15 8.47 15.73
C LEU A 161 10.46 9.49 16.65
N SER A 162 9.31 9.16 17.25
CA SER A 162 8.69 10.01 18.24
C SER A 162 9.61 10.20 19.45
N PRO A 163 9.57 11.37 20.12
CA PRO A 163 10.39 11.60 21.28
C PRO A 163 10.10 10.53 22.34
N LYS A 164 11.12 9.75 22.69
CA LYS A 164 11.04 8.78 23.77
C LYS A 164 11.11 9.52 25.11
N PHE A 165 10.19 9.18 25.99
CA PHE A 165 10.13 9.70 27.35
C PHE A 165 10.21 8.53 28.33
N GLU A 166 10.94 8.72 29.40
CA GLU A 166 10.90 7.84 30.56
C GLU A 166 9.75 8.30 31.46
N TYR A 167 9.00 7.32 31.97
CA TYR A 167 7.88 7.55 32.86
C TYR A 167 8.25 7.00 34.22
N TYR A 168 8.41 7.89 35.19
CA TYR A 168 8.69 7.52 36.56
C TYR A 168 7.38 7.56 37.35
N TYR A 169 7.03 6.43 37.96
CA TYR A 169 5.92 6.36 38.90
C TYR A 169 6.48 6.52 40.31
N TYR A 170 6.11 7.63 40.95
CA TYR A 170 6.42 7.81 42.36
C TYR A 170 5.27 7.20 43.17
N GLU A 171 5.55 6.08 43.85
CA GLU A 171 4.58 5.33 44.65
C GLU A 171 3.84 6.18 45.70
N ASN A 172 4.38 7.34 46.05
CA ASN A 172 3.86 8.22 47.10
C ASN A 172 2.98 9.37 46.62
N THR A 173 2.85 9.60 45.31
CA THR A 173 2.13 10.78 44.77
C THR A 173 1.06 10.47 43.72
N GLU A 174 0.93 9.23 43.25
CA GLU A 174 0.11 8.87 42.07
C GLU A 174 0.45 9.69 40.80
N GLU A 175 1.52 10.49 40.82
CA GLU A 175 1.94 11.34 39.71
C GLU A 175 2.94 10.59 38.83
N ILE A 176 2.66 10.59 37.52
CA ILE A 176 3.58 10.10 36.50
C ILE A 176 4.38 11.29 36.00
N GLU A 177 5.68 11.32 36.32
CA GLU A 177 6.58 12.36 35.78
C GLU A 177 7.17 11.89 34.44
N LYS A 178 7.08 12.77 33.45
CA LYS A 178 7.56 12.52 32.08
C LYS A 178 8.93 13.18 31.90
N GLN A 179 10.00 12.39 31.93
CA GLN A 179 11.36 12.89 31.73
C GLN A 179 11.94 12.47 30.37
N ILE A 180 12.82 13.31 29.83
CA ILE A 180 13.62 12.95 28.65
C ILE A 180 14.73 12.02 29.16
N PRO A 181 14.96 10.85 28.51
CA PRO A 181 16.01 9.93 28.89
C PRO A 181 17.36 10.63 29.05
N GLU A 182 18.20 10.08 29.92
CA GLU A 182 19.61 10.47 29.97
C GLU A 182 20.25 10.41 28.57
N LYS A 183 21.22 11.29 28.36
CA LYS A 183 21.88 11.55 27.08
C LYS A 183 22.32 10.27 26.35
N ASP A 184 22.99 9.36 27.05
CA ASP A 184 23.50 8.10 26.49
C ASP A 184 22.37 7.08 26.24
N THR A 185 21.42 6.98 27.18
CA THR A 185 20.22 6.14 27.05
C THR A 185 19.38 6.55 25.84
N TYR A 186 19.26 7.86 25.58
CA TYR A 186 18.58 8.38 24.38
C TYR A 186 19.28 7.91 23.09
N VAL A 187 20.61 8.01 23.02
CA VAL A 187 21.38 7.60 21.85
C VAL A 187 21.24 6.10 21.60
N GLN A 188 21.35 5.27 22.64
CA GLN A 188 21.12 3.83 22.54
C GLN A 188 19.71 3.51 22.05
N HIS A 189 18.70 4.18 22.63
CA HIS A 189 17.32 4.04 22.18
C HIS A 189 17.11 4.44 20.73
N CYS A 190 17.84 5.44 20.21
CA CYS A 190 17.79 5.80 18.79
C CYS A 190 18.37 4.69 17.92
N ILE A 191 19.53 4.14 18.26
CA ILE A 191 20.18 3.05 17.50
C ILE A 191 19.28 1.81 17.45
N MET A 192 18.65 1.45 18.57
CA MET A 192 17.66 0.37 18.62
C MET A 192 16.44 0.67 17.73
N SER A 193 15.88 1.89 17.81
CA SER A 193 14.77 2.33 16.94
C SER A 193 15.12 2.23 15.46
N PHE A 194 16.32 2.69 15.06
CA PHE A 194 16.75 2.64 13.67
C PHE A 194 16.93 1.19 13.19
N SER A 195 17.45 0.31 14.04
CA SER A 195 17.56 -1.12 13.76
C SER A 195 16.18 -1.74 13.50
N ARG A 196 15.17 -1.41 14.30
CA ARG A 196 13.77 -1.88 14.09
C ARG A 196 13.21 -1.41 12.77
N ILE A 197 13.35 -0.12 12.47
CA ILE A 197 12.87 0.46 11.21
C ILE A 197 13.56 -0.19 10.00
N TYR A 198 14.86 -0.51 10.10
CA TYR A 198 15.59 -1.25 9.07
C TYR A 198 14.95 -2.64 8.80
N ASN A 199 14.64 -3.39 9.87
CA ASN A 199 14.01 -4.70 9.72
C ASN A 199 12.59 -4.60 9.14
N SER A 200 11.79 -3.64 9.58
CA SER A 200 10.48 -3.35 8.98
C SER A 200 10.59 -2.98 7.50
N ALA A 201 11.56 -2.12 7.13
CA ALA A 201 11.81 -1.73 5.75
C ALA A 201 12.16 -2.93 4.87
N ARG A 202 13.01 -3.85 5.37
CA ARG A 202 13.41 -5.08 4.69
C ARG A 202 12.21 -6.00 4.36
N ILE A 203 11.23 -6.08 5.26
CA ILE A 203 10.00 -6.89 5.05
C ILE A 203 9.09 -6.28 3.99
N VAL A 204 9.02 -4.95 3.90
CA VAL A 204 8.20 -4.27 2.89
C VAL A 204 8.79 -4.46 1.49
N ASP A 205 10.08 -4.14 1.32
CA ASP A 205 10.83 -4.34 0.08
C ASP A 205 12.33 -4.30 0.37
N ALA A 206 13.09 -5.30 -0.10
CA ALA A 206 14.53 -5.38 0.12
C ALA A 206 15.28 -4.09 -0.29
N ARG A 207 14.79 -3.38 -1.34
CA ARG A 207 15.36 -2.12 -1.81
C ARG A 207 15.30 -1.01 -0.77
N LEU A 208 14.35 -1.04 0.15
CA LEU A 208 14.27 -0.05 1.23
C LEU A 208 15.36 -0.24 2.28
N ALA A 209 15.95 -1.43 2.37
CA ALA A 209 17.05 -1.75 3.28
C ALA A 209 18.43 -1.33 2.73
N ASP A 210 18.57 -1.15 1.40
CA ASP A 210 19.83 -0.75 0.74
C ASP A 210 20.59 0.42 1.39
N PRO A 211 19.94 1.50 1.89
CA PRO A 211 20.65 2.60 2.54
C PRO A 211 21.47 2.20 3.76
N PHE A 212 21.16 1.06 4.39
CA PHE A 212 21.73 0.62 5.68
C PHE A 212 22.75 -0.52 5.55
N LEU A 213 23.13 -0.94 4.34
CA LEU A 213 23.96 -2.13 4.10
C LEU A 213 25.30 -2.19 4.87
N ASN A 214 25.79 -1.05 5.36
CA ASN A 214 27.06 -0.95 6.10
C ASN A 214 26.87 -0.64 7.60
N ARG A 215 25.67 -0.82 8.15
CA ARG A 215 25.36 -0.55 9.56
C ARG A 215 25.45 -1.79 10.42
N ASN A 216 25.92 -1.60 11.65
CA ASN A 216 25.82 -2.62 12.68
C ASN A 216 24.39 -2.59 13.22
N VAL A 217 23.58 -3.56 12.80
CA VAL A 217 22.24 -3.75 13.35
C VAL A 217 22.40 -4.22 14.79
N ALA A 218 21.81 -3.50 15.73
CA ALA A 218 21.84 -3.91 17.14
C ALA A 218 21.12 -5.25 17.28
N ASP A 219 21.67 -6.15 18.10
CA ASP A 219 21.01 -7.41 18.45
C ASP A 219 19.60 -7.09 18.98
N MET A 220 18.57 -7.52 18.25
CA MET A 220 17.20 -7.37 18.70
C MET A 220 16.90 -8.43 19.73
N PRO A 221 16.14 -8.11 20.80
CA PRO A 221 15.63 -9.14 21.70
C PRO A 221 14.79 -10.17 20.93
N ASP A 222 14.94 -11.46 21.24
CA ASP A 222 14.28 -12.58 20.57
C ASP A 222 12.75 -12.42 20.40
N TRP A 223 12.09 -11.72 21.33
CA TRP A 223 10.63 -11.51 21.28
C TRP A 223 10.17 -10.59 20.13
N GLU A 224 11.05 -9.72 19.62
CA GLU A 224 10.76 -8.87 18.46
C GLU A 224 10.91 -9.62 17.14
N GLU A 225 11.83 -10.59 17.10
CA GLU A 225 11.94 -11.55 16.00
C GLU A 225 10.69 -12.43 15.92
N VAL A 226 10.08 -12.77 17.07
CA VAL A 226 8.77 -13.44 17.12
C VAL A 226 7.66 -12.56 16.56
N GLU A 227 7.58 -11.26 16.87
CA GLU A 227 6.59 -10.37 16.25
C GLU A 227 6.77 -10.28 14.73
N LEU A 228 8.00 -10.09 14.25
CA LEU A 228 8.32 -10.07 12.82
C LEU A 228 7.91 -11.39 12.13
N ASN A 229 8.20 -12.55 12.75
CA ASN A 229 7.82 -13.87 12.25
C ASN A 229 6.30 -14.13 12.28
N VAL A 230 5.60 -13.74 13.36
CA VAL A 230 4.13 -13.84 13.45
C VAL A 230 3.48 -13.03 12.34
N LEU A 231 4.05 -11.87 12.01
CA LEU A 231 3.55 -11.03 10.93
C LEU A 231 3.87 -11.63 9.56
N GLU A 232 5.07 -12.16 9.33
CA GLU A 232 5.36 -12.93 8.11
C GLU A 232 4.40 -14.12 7.94
N ILE A 233 4.09 -14.87 9.00
CA ILE A 233 3.14 -16.00 8.97
C ILE A 233 1.71 -15.50 8.68
N THR A 234 1.27 -14.42 9.34
CA THR A 234 -0.06 -13.86 9.16
C THR A 234 -0.26 -13.38 7.71
N TYR A 235 0.74 -12.72 7.12
CA TYR A 235 0.69 -12.27 5.72
C TYR A 235 0.99 -13.38 4.70
N ALA A 236 1.77 -14.40 5.05
CA ALA A 236 1.97 -15.59 4.22
C ALA A 236 0.67 -16.41 4.10
N GLY A 237 -0.14 -16.46 5.16
CA GLY A 237 -1.50 -17.00 5.14
C GLY A 237 -2.38 -16.35 4.06
N PHE A 238 -2.32 -15.02 3.92
CA PHE A 238 -3.02 -14.30 2.85
C PHE A 238 -2.43 -14.55 1.45
N ASN A 239 -1.10 -14.66 1.31
CA ASN A 239 -0.46 -15.01 0.03
C ASN A 239 -0.77 -16.44 -0.45
N SER A 240 -1.13 -17.35 0.46
CA SER A 240 -1.54 -18.71 0.11
C SER A 240 -2.95 -18.79 -0.51
N LEU A 241 -3.81 -17.79 -0.24
CA LEU A 241 -5.15 -17.70 -0.83
C LEU A 241 -5.11 -17.25 -2.30
N ASP A 242 -4.17 -16.38 -2.69
CA ASP A 242 -4.06 -15.90 -4.09
C ASP A 242 -3.31 -16.90 -4.99
N LYS A 243 -2.45 -17.75 -4.42
CA LYS A 243 -1.79 -18.85 -5.14
C LYS A 243 -2.70 -20.05 -5.44
N ASN A 244 -3.90 -20.10 -4.85
CA ASN A 244 -4.91 -21.12 -5.11
C ASN A 244 -5.91 -20.76 -6.23
N LYS A 245 -5.58 -19.77 -7.10
CA LYS A 245 -6.29 -19.55 -8.38
C LYS A 245 -5.98 -20.60 -9.47
N LYS A 246 -5.31 -21.70 -9.11
CA LYS A 246 -5.27 -22.94 -9.89
C LYS A 246 -6.13 -24.01 -9.21
N ASN A 247 -7.43 -23.75 -9.05
CA ASN A 247 -8.39 -24.83 -8.85
C ASN A 247 -9.40 -24.81 -10.02
N PRO A 248 -9.33 -25.79 -10.92
CA PRO A 248 -10.25 -25.92 -12.04
C PRO A 248 -11.51 -26.65 -11.56
N TYR A 249 -12.45 -25.92 -10.99
CA TYR A 249 -13.85 -26.31 -10.95
C TYR A 249 -14.67 -25.21 -11.62
#